data_AF-A0A925BNM1-F1
#
_entry.id   AF-A0A925BNM1-F1
#
_cell.length_a   1.000
_cell.length_b   1.000
_cell.length_c   1.000
_cell.angle_alpha   90.00
_cell.angle_beta   90.00
_cell.angle_gamma   90.00
#
_symmetry.space_group_name_H-M   'P 1'
#
loop_
_entity.id
_entity.type
_entity.pdbx_description
1 polymer ?
#
loop_
_entity_poly.entity_id
_entity_poly.type
_entity_poly.pdbx_seq_one_letter_code
_entity_poly.pdbx_strand_id
1 'polypeptide(L)'
;YLTAVSALCPFVAVLGARRGRLRDWNLFVVLPLIAVLEWPAIAQWSRCWNGQELELEAPTLLVYGVVLLMSVGNFLFTRFGFASFAWMVGWGLEVSEMGFSLPTYWTIRVLVGMTVIFFWLYLGYAARRTPNGIGRDRVWFDFHDWFGLVWAIRVSARIDGVAEREQWTWRLTQEGWLPASCETPQADSPPVDPRVDHTVRWLLKPFVDPEWIDERLNAARPPSQEPI
;
A
#
# COMPACT_ATOMS: atom_id res chain seq x y z
N TYR A 1 -13.24 -10.96 15.71
CA TYR A 1 -13.18 -11.49 14.33
C TYR A 1 -13.62 -10.48 13.28
N LEU A 2 -14.86 -9.99 13.31
CA LEU A 2 -15.37 -8.99 12.34
C LEU A 2 -14.45 -7.78 12.14
N THR A 3 -13.94 -7.22 13.25
CA THR A 3 -12.98 -6.11 13.21
C THR A 3 -11.68 -6.48 12.50
N ALA A 4 -11.19 -7.70 12.68
CA ALA A 4 -9.95 -8.19 12.07
C ALA A 4 -10.10 -8.36 10.56
N VAL A 5 -11.22 -8.93 10.09
CA VAL A 5 -11.53 -9.04 8.67
C VAL A 5 -11.75 -7.64 8.05
N SER A 6 -12.49 -6.77 8.74
CA SER A 6 -12.73 -5.38 8.31
C SER A 6 -11.43 -4.58 8.20
N ALA A 7 -10.47 -4.85 9.09
CA ALA A 7 -9.15 -4.25 9.09
C ALA A 7 -8.30 -4.61 7.85
N LEU A 8 -8.60 -5.71 7.16
CA LEU A 8 -7.92 -6.10 5.91
C LEU A 8 -8.48 -5.39 4.67
N CYS A 9 -9.75 -4.99 4.71
CA CYS A 9 -10.48 -4.42 3.58
C CYS A 9 -9.76 -3.26 2.88
N PRO A 10 -9.21 -2.23 3.57
CA PRO A 10 -8.53 -1.15 2.87
C PRO A 10 -7.28 -1.62 2.11
N PHE A 11 -6.53 -2.59 2.64
CA PHE A 11 -5.33 -3.12 1.98
C PHE A 11 -5.68 -3.94 0.73
N VAL A 12 -6.73 -4.77 0.80
CA VAL A 12 -7.24 -5.52 -0.36
C VAL A 12 -7.81 -4.57 -1.42
N ALA A 13 -8.48 -3.48 -1.00
CA ALA A 13 -9.00 -2.48 -1.92
C ALA A 13 -7.88 -1.80 -2.74
N VAL A 14 -6.70 -1.58 -2.13
CA VAL A 14 -5.54 -0.98 -2.83
C VAL A 14 -5.02 -1.88 -3.97
N LEU A 15 -5.12 -3.21 -3.85
CA LEU A 15 -4.73 -4.12 -4.94
C LEU A 15 -5.56 -3.89 -6.22
N GLY A 16 -6.76 -3.32 -6.08
CA GLY A 16 -7.65 -2.93 -7.18
C GLY A 16 -7.76 -1.44 -7.43
N ALA A 17 -6.83 -0.61 -6.95
CA ALA A 17 -6.93 0.86 -6.87
C ALA A 17 -7.11 1.64 -8.19
N ARG A 18 -7.28 0.98 -9.33
CA ARG A 18 -7.50 1.65 -10.62
C ARG A 18 -8.89 2.31 -10.63
N ARG A 19 -8.96 3.64 -10.63
CA ARG A 19 -10.17 4.48 -10.48
C ARG A 19 -11.36 4.06 -11.34
N GLY A 20 -11.12 3.67 -12.60
CA GLY A 20 -12.17 3.21 -13.51
C GLY A 20 -12.76 1.82 -13.20
N ARG A 21 -12.17 1.06 -12.27
CA ARG A 21 -12.59 -0.30 -11.87
C ARG A 21 -12.74 -0.46 -10.37
N LEU A 22 -12.66 0.63 -9.60
CA LEU A 22 -12.69 0.58 -8.14
C LEU A 22 -14.02 0.01 -7.62
N ARG A 23 -15.14 0.44 -8.21
CA ARG A 23 -16.47 -0.08 -7.84
C ARG A 23 -16.60 -1.56 -8.13
N ASP A 24 -16.16 -2.00 -9.31
CA ASP A 24 -16.21 -3.40 -9.72
C ASP A 24 -15.31 -4.25 -8.83
N TRP A 25 -14.10 -3.79 -8.53
CA TRP A 25 -13.20 -4.48 -7.61
C TRP A 25 -13.80 -4.64 -6.21
N ASN A 26 -14.35 -3.56 -5.64
CA ASN A 26 -14.95 -3.62 -4.31
C ASN A 26 -16.18 -4.54 -4.30
N LEU A 27 -16.98 -4.54 -5.36
CA LEU A 27 -18.19 -5.36 -5.45
C LEU A 27 -17.91 -6.84 -5.71
N PHE A 28 -16.95 -7.18 -6.58
CA PHE A 28 -16.69 -8.55 -7.01
C PHE A 28 -15.54 -9.24 -6.28
N VAL A 29 -14.65 -8.49 -5.62
CA VAL A 29 -13.50 -9.05 -4.91
C VAL A 29 -13.62 -8.80 -3.41
N VAL A 30 -13.71 -7.53 -2.98
CA VAL A 30 -13.67 -7.20 -1.54
C VAL A 30 -14.92 -7.69 -0.81
N LEU A 31 -16.12 -7.44 -1.34
CA LEU A 31 -17.37 -7.88 -0.70
C LEU A 31 -17.49 -9.40 -0.59
N PRO A 32 -17.27 -10.20 -1.65
CA PRO A 32 -17.27 -11.66 -1.54
C PRO A 32 -16.18 -12.18 -0.60
N LEU A 33 -15.00 -11.55 -0.60
CA LEU A 33 -13.93 -11.91 0.34
C LEU A 33 -14.37 -11.73 1.80
N ILE A 34 -14.99 -10.60 2.13
CA ILE A 34 -15.56 -10.39 3.48
C ILE A 34 -16.60 -11.46 3.78
N ALA A 35 -17.54 -11.72 2.86
CA ALA A 35 -18.58 -12.72 3.08
C ALA A 35 -18.01 -14.13 3.32
N VAL A 36 -16.97 -14.52 2.57
CA VAL A 36 -16.29 -15.82 2.73
C VAL A 36 -15.53 -15.89 4.03
N LEU A 37 -14.80 -14.83 4.41
CA LEU A 37 -14.06 -14.79 5.66
C LEU A 37 -15.00 -14.75 6.87
N GLU A 38 -16.09 -14.00 6.83
CA GLU A 38 -17.08 -13.91 7.93
C GLU A 38 -17.96 -15.15 8.08
N TRP A 39 -18.03 -16.02 7.05
CA TRP A 39 -18.92 -17.17 7.05
C TRP A 39 -18.82 -18.05 8.31
N PRO A 40 -17.63 -18.40 8.84
CA PRO A 40 -17.52 -19.22 10.05
C PRO A 40 -18.07 -18.52 11.29
N ALA A 41 -17.93 -17.20 11.40
CA ALA A 41 -18.50 -16.42 12.49
C ALA A 41 -20.03 -16.35 12.39
N ILE A 42 -20.57 -16.22 11.18
CA ILE A 42 -22.01 -16.25 10.92
C ILE A 42 -22.59 -17.64 11.23
N ALA A 43 -21.91 -18.72 10.81
CA ALA A 43 -22.35 -20.10 11.04
C ALA A 43 -22.41 -20.45 12.54
N GLN A 44 -21.53 -19.85 13.36
CA GLN A 44 -21.48 -20.05 14.80
C GLN A 44 -22.24 -18.98 15.60
N TRP A 45 -22.97 -18.07 14.93
CA TRP A 45 -23.64 -16.94 15.58
C TRP A 45 -24.52 -17.36 16.77
N SER A 46 -25.31 -18.43 16.60
CA SER A 46 -26.18 -18.94 17.66
C SER A 46 -25.39 -19.49 18.86
N ARG A 47 -24.22 -20.10 18.64
CA ARG A 47 -23.33 -20.59 19.71
C ARG A 47 -22.72 -19.42 20.48
N CYS A 48 -22.21 -18.43 19.77
CA CYS A 48 -21.62 -17.23 20.36
C CYS A 48 -22.63 -16.41 21.16
N TRP A 49 -23.89 -16.33 20.71
CA TRP A 49 -24.97 -15.68 21.46
C TRP A 49 -25.22 -16.33 22.82
N ASN A 50 -24.97 -17.64 22.94
CA ASN A 50 -25.07 -18.40 24.18
C ASN A 50 -23.79 -18.37 25.03
N GLY A 51 -22.84 -17.48 24.71
CA GLY A 51 -21.59 -17.30 25.46
C GLY A 51 -20.50 -18.31 25.15
N GLN A 52 -20.66 -19.14 24.11
CA GLN A 52 -19.56 -20.00 23.65
C GLN A 52 -18.51 -19.19 22.87
N GLU A 53 -17.25 -19.55 23.04
CA GLU A 53 -16.15 -18.94 22.29
C GLU A 53 -16.24 -19.31 20.79
N LEU A 54 -15.77 -18.40 19.94
CA LEU A 54 -15.71 -18.62 18.50
C LEU A 54 -14.48 -19.47 18.18
N GLU A 55 -14.71 -20.69 17.70
CA GLU A 55 -13.64 -21.61 17.31
C GLU A 55 -13.46 -21.55 15.79
N LEU A 56 -12.30 -21.09 15.31
CA LEU A 56 -12.00 -21.06 13.88
C LEU A 56 -11.31 -22.35 13.45
N GLU A 57 -11.79 -22.93 12.36
CA GLU A 57 -11.14 -24.09 11.76
C GLU A 57 -9.80 -23.69 11.09
N ALA A 58 -8.84 -24.62 11.05
CA ALA A 58 -7.53 -24.40 10.44
C ALA A 58 -7.58 -23.89 8.98
N PRO A 59 -8.51 -24.34 8.10
CA PRO A 59 -8.63 -23.78 6.75
C PRO A 59 -8.95 -22.28 6.75
N THR A 60 -9.83 -21.82 7.64
CA THR A 60 -10.19 -20.40 7.76
C THR A 60 -8.99 -19.57 8.19
N LEU A 61 -8.22 -20.04 9.17
CA LEU A 61 -7.00 -19.38 9.63
C LEU A 61 -5.98 -19.27 8.50
N LEU A 62 -5.82 -20.33 7.70
CA LEU A 62 -4.91 -20.33 6.56
C LEU A 62 -5.34 -19.31 5.51
N VAL A 63 -6.62 -19.29 5.12
CA VAL A 63 -7.14 -18.32 4.15
C VAL A 63 -6.96 -16.89 4.66
N TYR A 64 -7.29 -16.64 5.93
CA TYR A 64 -7.07 -15.33 6.56
C TYR A 64 -5.59 -14.94 6.53
N GLY A 65 -4.69 -15.87 6.90
CA GLY A 65 -3.24 -15.65 6.89
C GLY A 65 -2.69 -15.32 5.50
N VAL A 66 -3.17 -15.99 4.46
CA VAL A 66 -2.80 -15.68 3.07
C VAL A 66 -3.30 -14.29 2.67
N VAL A 67 -4.55 -13.95 2.97
CA VAL A 67 -5.12 -12.64 2.65
C VAL A 67 -4.36 -11.53 3.39
N LEU A 68 -4.07 -11.74 4.68
CA LEU A 68 -3.28 -10.81 5.49
C LEU A 68 -1.88 -10.61 4.89
N LEU A 69 -1.19 -11.70 4.54
CA LEU A 69 0.14 -11.64 3.93
C LEU A 69 0.12 -10.92 2.57
N MET A 70 -0.84 -11.22 1.70
CA MET A 70 -0.96 -10.55 0.40
C MET A 70 -1.29 -9.06 0.55
N SER A 71 -2.14 -8.73 1.51
CA SER A 71 -2.59 -7.36 1.79
C SER A 71 -1.46 -6.49 2.33
N VAL A 72 -0.84 -6.94 3.42
CA VAL A 72 0.21 -6.20 4.12
C VAL A 72 1.56 -6.31 3.39
N GLY A 73 1.82 -7.45 2.75
CA GLY A 73 3.04 -7.73 1.99
C GLY A 73 3.31 -6.68 0.91
N ASN A 74 2.25 -6.11 0.32
CA ASN A 74 2.33 -5.02 -0.65
C ASN A 74 3.03 -3.76 -0.10
N PHE A 75 3.06 -3.57 1.22
CA PHE A 75 3.62 -2.40 1.88
C PHE A 75 4.91 -2.67 2.66
N LEU A 76 5.36 -3.92 2.78
CA LEU A 76 6.55 -4.29 3.56
C LEU A 76 7.83 -3.58 3.10
N PHE A 77 7.95 -3.31 1.80
CA PHE A 77 9.10 -2.65 1.20
C PHE A 77 8.88 -1.16 0.91
N THR A 78 7.86 -0.55 1.53
CA THR A 78 7.57 0.89 1.42
C THR A 78 8.06 1.63 2.66
N ARG A 79 7.92 2.96 2.71
CA ARG A 79 8.16 3.70 3.96
C ARG A 79 7.29 3.21 5.13
N PHE A 80 6.17 2.55 4.85
CA PHE A 80 5.25 2.03 5.84
C PHE A 80 5.55 0.58 6.23
N GLY A 81 6.70 0.02 5.85
CA GLY A 81 7.04 -1.39 6.07
C GLY A 81 6.95 -1.83 7.52
N PHE A 82 7.50 -1.05 8.46
CA PHE A 82 7.45 -1.35 9.88
C PHE A 82 6.02 -1.29 10.46
N ALA A 83 5.24 -0.27 10.09
CA ALA A 83 3.84 -0.16 10.50
C ALA A 83 3.04 -1.36 9.97
N SER A 84 3.21 -1.67 8.69
CA SER A 84 2.57 -2.79 8.02
C SER A 84 2.90 -4.11 8.71
N PHE A 85 4.18 -4.34 9.03
CA PHE A 85 4.59 -5.53 9.78
C PHE A 85 3.95 -5.61 11.17
N ALA A 86 3.93 -4.51 11.93
CA ALA A 86 3.27 -4.48 13.24
C ALA A 86 1.76 -4.78 13.12
N TRP A 87 1.09 -4.23 12.10
CA TRP A 87 -0.31 -4.51 11.80
C TRP A 87 -0.55 -5.99 11.51
N MET A 88 0.30 -6.63 10.71
CA MET A 88 0.23 -8.06 10.44
C MET A 88 0.44 -8.91 11.69
N VAL A 89 1.42 -8.57 12.54
CA VAL A 89 1.64 -9.31 13.79
C VAL A 89 0.44 -9.16 14.72
N GLY A 90 -0.08 -7.94 14.90
CA GLY A 90 -1.24 -7.68 15.75
C GLY A 90 -2.46 -8.48 15.34
N TRP A 91 -2.91 -8.31 14.10
CA TRP A 91 -4.10 -9.01 13.61
C TRP A 91 -3.89 -10.51 13.39
N GLY A 92 -2.65 -10.95 13.15
CA GLY A 92 -2.30 -12.37 13.10
C GLY A 92 -2.42 -13.03 14.48
N LEU A 93 -1.92 -12.37 15.53
CA LEU A 93 -2.03 -12.85 16.91
C LEU A 93 -3.49 -12.92 17.36
N GLU A 94 -4.28 -11.87 17.11
CA GLU A 94 -5.71 -11.81 17.45
C GLU A 94 -6.48 -12.98 16.83
N VAL A 95 -6.28 -13.28 15.54
CA VAL A 95 -6.99 -14.37 14.87
C VAL A 95 -6.43 -15.75 15.27
N SER A 96 -5.14 -15.85 15.58
CA SER A 96 -4.53 -17.10 16.04
C SER A 96 -5.09 -17.56 17.39
N GLU A 97 -5.48 -16.64 18.28
CA GLU A 97 -6.13 -16.98 19.56
C GLU A 97 -7.42 -17.78 19.34
N MET A 98 -8.20 -17.45 18.30
CA MET A 98 -9.47 -18.11 17.99
C MET A 98 -9.30 -19.50 17.38
N GLY A 99 -8.09 -19.86 16.96
CA GLY A 99 -7.77 -21.11 16.30
C GLY A 99 -6.90 -22.06 17.12
N PHE A 100 -6.15 -21.51 18.08
CA PHE A 100 -5.23 -22.26 18.92
C PHE A 100 -5.51 -21.92 20.39
N SER A 101 -5.58 -22.93 21.25
CA SER A 101 -5.74 -22.75 22.71
C SER A 101 -4.48 -22.19 23.35
N LEU A 102 -4.24 -20.88 23.16
CA LEU A 102 -3.10 -20.18 23.73
C LEU A 102 -3.38 -19.86 25.22
N PRO A 103 -2.46 -20.18 26.14
CA PRO A 103 -2.71 -20.12 27.58
C PRO A 103 -2.84 -18.70 28.18
N THR A 104 -2.65 -17.62 27.40
CA THR A 104 -2.58 -16.25 27.96
C THR A 104 -3.34 -15.19 27.15
N TYR A 105 -4.67 -15.22 27.24
CA TYR A 105 -5.59 -14.28 26.57
C TYR A 105 -5.25 -12.80 26.82
N TRP A 106 -4.89 -12.44 28.06
CA TRP A 106 -4.60 -11.05 28.42
C TRP A 106 -3.34 -10.51 27.73
N THR A 107 -2.29 -11.33 27.70
CA THR A 107 -1.02 -10.95 27.07
C THR A 107 -1.18 -10.72 25.57
N ILE A 108 -1.97 -11.57 24.90
CA ILE A 108 -2.25 -11.42 23.47
C ILE A 108 -2.97 -10.09 23.21
N ARG A 109 -4.05 -9.79 23.96
CA ARG A 109 -4.80 -8.53 23.79
C ARG A 109 -3.96 -7.29 24.04
N VAL A 110 -3.07 -7.33 25.04
CA VAL A 110 -2.13 -6.23 25.30
C VAL A 110 -1.16 -6.06 24.12
N LEU A 111 -0.60 -7.15 23.60
CA LEU A 111 0.29 -7.11 22.43
C LEU A 111 -0.43 -6.57 21.18
N VAL A 112 -1.66 -7.03 20.92
CA VAL A 112 -2.50 -6.52 19.83
C VAL A 112 -2.71 -5.02 20.00
N GLY A 113 -3.12 -4.56 21.19
CA GLY A 113 -3.29 -3.14 21.50
C GLY A 113 -2.00 -2.33 21.25
N MET A 114 -0.85 -2.82 21.69
CA MET A 114 0.45 -2.18 21.47
C MET A 114 0.79 -2.09 19.98
N THR A 115 0.57 -3.16 19.20
CA THR A 115 0.86 -3.14 17.75
C THR A 115 -0.04 -2.18 16.98
N VAL A 116 -1.32 -2.06 17.35
CA VAL A 116 -2.25 -1.09 16.76
C VAL A 116 -1.87 0.34 17.12
N ILE A 117 -1.51 0.61 18.37
CA ILE A 117 -1.01 1.93 18.80
C ILE A 117 0.28 2.27 18.03
N PHE A 118 1.22 1.33 17.94
CA PHE A 118 2.47 1.52 17.22
C PHE A 118 2.23 1.80 15.72
N PHE A 119 1.30 1.08 15.10
CA PHE A 119 0.88 1.32 13.71
C PHE A 119 0.44 2.77 13.51
N TRP A 120 -0.49 3.27 14.34
CA TRP A 120 -1.00 4.64 14.20
C TRP A 120 0.05 5.71 14.52
N LEU A 121 0.88 5.49 15.54
CA LEU A 121 1.99 6.39 15.87
C LEU A 121 3.00 6.48 14.72
N TYR A 122 3.39 5.33 14.18
CA TYR A 122 4.32 5.27 13.06
C TYR A 122 3.73 5.87 11.80
N LEU A 123 2.45 5.60 11.50
CA LEU A 123 1.76 6.20 10.36
C LEU A 123 1.73 7.73 10.48
N GLY A 124 1.43 8.26 11.67
CA GLY A 124 1.48 9.70 11.94
C GLY A 124 2.88 10.29 11.82
N TYR A 125 3.91 9.58 12.29
CA TYR A 125 5.31 9.97 12.11
C TYR A 125 5.72 9.97 10.64
N ALA A 126 5.41 8.91 9.91
CA ALA A 126 5.73 8.74 8.50
C ALA A 126 4.98 9.75 7.62
N ALA A 127 3.72 10.06 7.93
CA ALA A 127 2.94 11.08 7.22
C ALA A 127 3.51 12.50 7.36
N ARG A 128 4.22 12.78 8.47
CA ARG A 128 4.92 14.06 8.69
C ARG A 128 6.29 14.10 8.01
N ARG A 129 6.85 12.95 7.67
CA ARG A 129 8.15 12.87 7.01
C ARG A 129 7.95 13.19 5.55
N THR A 130 8.52 14.30 5.08
CA THR A 130 8.57 14.58 3.64
C THR A 130 9.38 13.46 2.96
N PRO A 131 8.86 12.87 1.87
CA PRO A 131 9.62 11.91 1.08
C PRO A 131 10.96 12.49 0.69
N ASN A 132 12.01 11.67 0.71
CA ASN A 132 13.28 12.05 0.11
C ASN A 132 13.06 12.22 -1.39
N GLY A 133 13.50 13.34 -1.97
CA GLY A 133 13.37 13.60 -3.40
C GLY A 133 12.63 14.90 -3.71
N ILE A 134 12.95 15.46 -4.87
CA ILE A 134 12.43 16.74 -5.35
C ILE A 134 11.73 16.48 -6.68
N GLY A 135 10.56 17.09 -6.88
CA GLY A 135 9.83 17.03 -8.15
C GLY A 135 9.34 15.63 -8.49
N ARG A 136 9.87 15.03 -9.56
CA ARG A 136 9.40 13.75 -10.11
C ARG A 136 9.68 12.56 -9.19
N ASP A 137 10.81 12.57 -8.49
CA ASP A 137 11.13 11.51 -7.52
C ASP A 137 10.11 11.50 -6.38
N ARG A 138 9.69 12.68 -5.91
CA ARG A 138 8.66 12.80 -4.88
C ARG A 138 7.32 12.22 -5.34
N VAL A 139 6.90 12.53 -6.57
CA VAL A 139 5.69 11.95 -7.19
C VAL A 139 5.78 10.43 -7.21
N TRP A 140 6.94 9.89 -7.60
CA TRP A 140 7.17 8.46 -7.67
C TRP A 140 7.15 7.77 -6.31
N PHE A 141 7.89 8.29 -5.32
CA PHE A 141 7.92 7.71 -3.99
C PHE A 141 6.58 7.79 -3.28
N ASP A 142 5.88 8.92 -3.39
CA ASP A 142 4.51 9.00 -2.85
C ASP A 142 3.59 8.01 -3.57
N PHE A 143 3.67 7.87 -4.89
CA PHE A 143 2.89 6.83 -5.59
C PHE A 143 3.22 5.42 -5.07
N HIS A 144 4.50 5.10 -4.92
CA HIS A 144 4.97 3.82 -4.39
C HIS A 144 4.44 3.55 -2.97
N ASP A 145 4.49 4.56 -2.09
CA ASP A 145 4.06 4.42 -0.70
C ASP A 145 2.54 4.29 -0.54
N TRP A 146 1.75 4.95 -1.40
CA TRP A 146 0.29 4.94 -1.32
C TRP A 146 -0.35 3.70 -1.98
N PHE A 147 0.20 3.22 -3.09
CA PHE A 147 -0.36 2.08 -3.83
C PHE A 147 0.41 0.77 -3.60
N GLY A 148 1.58 0.86 -2.96
CA GLY A 148 2.44 -0.26 -2.62
C GLY A 148 3.24 -0.83 -3.79
N LEU A 149 4.04 -1.84 -3.47
CA LEU A 149 5.08 -2.39 -4.33
C LEU A 149 4.54 -2.99 -5.64
N VAL A 150 3.40 -3.70 -5.59
CA VAL A 150 2.85 -4.40 -6.75
C VAL A 150 2.51 -3.43 -7.87
N TRP A 151 1.88 -2.30 -7.53
CA TRP A 151 1.53 -1.28 -8.52
C TRP A 151 2.75 -0.49 -8.98
N ALA A 152 3.67 -0.19 -8.07
CA ALA A 152 4.91 0.47 -8.45
C ALA A 152 5.70 -0.34 -9.48
N ILE A 153 5.96 -1.64 -9.24
CA ILE A 153 6.66 -2.50 -10.20
C ILE A 153 5.95 -2.52 -11.57
N ARG A 154 4.62 -2.58 -11.58
CA ARG A 154 3.85 -2.59 -12.84
C ARG A 154 3.94 -1.28 -13.59
N VAL A 155 3.94 -0.15 -12.89
CA VAL A 155 4.06 1.18 -13.51
C VAL A 155 5.49 1.42 -13.98
N SER A 156 6.51 1.07 -13.17
CA SER A 156 7.92 1.21 -13.57
C SER A 156 8.22 0.37 -14.82
N ALA A 157 7.80 -0.90 -14.86
CA ALA A 157 8.02 -1.75 -16.03
C ALA A 157 7.37 -1.19 -17.32
N ARG A 158 6.23 -0.49 -17.19
CA ARG A 158 5.59 0.18 -18.33
C ARG A 158 6.35 1.44 -18.76
N ILE A 159 6.84 2.21 -17.80
CA ILE A 159 7.68 3.38 -18.06
C ILE A 159 8.97 2.93 -18.75
N ASP A 160 9.64 1.90 -18.23
CA ASP A 160 10.88 1.36 -18.80
C ASP A 160 10.67 0.86 -20.23
N GLY A 161 9.56 0.16 -20.51
CA GLY A 161 9.22 -0.28 -21.86
C GLY A 161 8.90 0.87 -22.85
N VAL A 162 8.49 2.04 -22.37
CA VAL A 162 8.38 3.26 -23.21
C VAL A 162 9.75 3.89 -23.37
N ALA A 163 10.51 4.01 -22.28
CA ALA A 163 11.83 4.62 -22.24
C ALA A 163 12.85 3.89 -23.14
N GLU A 164 12.75 2.56 -23.23
CA GLU A 164 13.56 1.74 -24.14
C GLU A 164 13.18 1.98 -25.60
N ARG A 165 11.88 2.00 -25.92
CA ARG A 165 11.41 2.22 -27.30
C ARG A 165 11.71 3.62 -27.81
N GLU A 166 11.61 4.63 -26.95
CA GLU A 166 11.87 6.02 -27.29
C GLU A 166 13.32 6.46 -27.00
N GLN A 167 14.19 5.54 -26.57
CA GLN A 167 15.60 5.78 -26.29
C GLN A 167 15.81 6.96 -25.33
N TRP A 168 15.02 7.04 -24.26
CA TRP A 168 15.15 8.09 -23.26
C TRP A 168 16.53 8.04 -22.59
N THR A 169 17.07 9.21 -22.23
CA THR A 169 18.34 9.33 -21.50
C THR A 169 18.21 9.04 -20.00
N TRP A 170 16.99 8.87 -19.51
CA TRP A 170 16.67 8.58 -18.10
C TRP A 170 15.87 7.29 -17.97
N ARG A 171 16.03 6.61 -16.83
CA ARG A 171 15.30 5.40 -16.44
C ARG A 171 14.74 5.58 -15.05
N LEU A 172 13.58 4.97 -14.81
CA LEU A 172 12.93 5.00 -13.51
C LEU A 172 13.32 3.74 -12.74
N THR A 173 14.11 3.88 -11.69
CA THR A 173 14.49 2.78 -10.81
C THR A 173 13.67 2.82 -9.51
N GLN A 174 13.89 1.84 -8.64
CA GLN A 174 13.32 1.88 -7.28
C GLN A 174 13.86 3.05 -6.45
N GLU A 175 15.03 3.58 -6.81
CA GLU A 175 15.68 4.70 -6.15
C GLU A 175 15.32 6.06 -6.76
N GLY A 176 14.45 6.09 -7.77
CA GLY A 176 14.03 7.30 -8.47
C GLY A 176 14.54 7.37 -9.91
N TRP A 177 14.58 8.57 -10.47
CA TRP A 177 15.05 8.80 -11.85
C TRP A 177 16.58 8.82 -11.91
N LEU A 178 17.16 7.85 -12.63
CA LEU A 178 18.61 7.75 -12.84
C LEU A 178 18.96 7.87 -14.34
N PRO A 179 20.14 8.41 -14.71
CA PRO A 179 20.59 8.44 -16.09
C PRO A 179 20.76 7.01 -16.64
N ALA A 180 20.37 6.81 -17.89
CA ALA A 180 20.38 5.49 -18.56
C ALA A 180 21.81 4.99 -18.85
N SER A 181 22.80 5.88 -18.92
CA SER A 181 24.20 5.55 -19.12
C SER A 181 25.11 6.39 -18.21
N CYS A 182 26.21 5.80 -17.74
CA CYS A 182 27.24 6.50 -16.96
C CYS A 182 27.93 7.64 -17.74
N GLU A 183 27.76 7.68 -19.07
CA GLU A 183 28.28 8.72 -19.94
C GLU A 183 27.39 9.96 -19.99
N THR A 184 26.14 9.86 -19.52
CA THR A 184 25.25 11.02 -19.45
C THR A 184 25.67 11.89 -18.26
N PRO A 185 26.00 13.19 -18.47
CA PRO A 185 26.40 14.06 -17.37
C PRO A 185 25.35 14.06 -16.28
N GLN A 186 25.78 13.79 -15.05
CA GLN A 186 24.94 13.85 -13.85
C GLN A 186 24.60 15.32 -13.57
N ALA A 187 23.70 15.89 -14.37
CA ALA A 187 23.12 17.19 -14.07
C ALA A 187 22.31 17.05 -12.77
N ASP A 188 22.44 18.03 -11.87
CA ASP A 188 21.77 18.07 -10.55
C ASP A 188 20.24 17.95 -10.62
N SER A 189 19.65 17.97 -11.83
CA SER A 189 18.24 17.63 -12.08
C SER A 189 18.07 17.09 -13.50
N PRO A 190 17.25 16.04 -13.71
CA PRO A 190 16.94 15.56 -15.05
C PRO A 190 16.29 16.70 -15.86
N PRO A 191 16.78 17.02 -17.07
CA PRO A 191 16.11 17.98 -17.94
C PRO A 191 14.63 17.62 -18.07
N VAL A 192 13.78 18.65 -18.05
CA VAL A 192 12.33 18.51 -18.16
C VAL A 192 12.01 18.15 -19.60
N ASP A 193 12.15 16.87 -19.94
CA ASP A 193 11.63 16.35 -21.20
C ASP A 193 10.09 16.29 -21.09
N PRO A 194 9.34 17.09 -21.87
CA PRO A 194 7.89 17.10 -21.83
C PRO A 194 7.27 15.74 -22.15
N ARG A 195 7.97 14.88 -22.91
CA ARG A 195 7.49 13.54 -23.28
C ARG A 195 7.47 12.59 -22.09
N VAL A 196 8.50 12.67 -21.24
CA VAL A 196 8.61 11.88 -20.01
C VAL A 196 7.48 12.28 -19.06
N ASP A 197 7.30 13.58 -18.83
CA ASP A 197 6.25 14.08 -17.93
C ASP A 197 4.84 13.70 -18.45
N HIS A 198 4.60 13.85 -19.75
CA HIS A 198 3.33 13.44 -20.36
C HIS A 198 3.05 11.95 -20.17
N THR A 199 4.05 11.08 -20.39
CA THR A 199 3.91 9.63 -20.25
C THR A 199 3.64 9.23 -18.80
N VAL A 200 4.38 9.81 -17.84
CA VAL A 200 4.21 9.56 -16.41
C VAL A 200 2.81 9.99 -15.97
N ARG A 201 2.37 11.21 -16.31
CA ARG A 201 1.01 11.69 -16.02
C ARG A 201 -0.05 10.76 -16.62
N TRP A 202 0.14 10.33 -17.87
CA TRP A 202 -0.80 9.44 -18.54
C TRP A 202 -0.90 8.07 -17.85
N LEU A 203 0.23 7.49 -17.43
CA LEU A 203 0.27 6.21 -16.73
C LEU A 203 -0.28 6.28 -15.30
N LEU A 204 -0.12 7.42 -14.61
CA LEU A 204 -0.58 7.65 -13.25
C LEU A 204 -2.05 8.11 -13.17
N LYS A 205 -2.60 8.69 -14.24
CA LYS A 205 -4.00 9.14 -14.35
C LYS A 205 -5.06 8.13 -13.85
N PRO A 206 -4.90 6.81 -14.06
CA PRO A 206 -5.85 5.83 -13.53
C PRO A 206 -5.84 5.68 -12.00
N PHE A 207 -4.87 6.26 -11.29
CA PHE A 207 -4.65 6.08 -9.86
C PHE A 207 -4.82 7.39 -9.08
N VAL A 208 -4.27 8.48 -9.61
CA VAL A 208 -4.23 9.79 -8.93
C VAL A 208 -4.84 10.89 -9.79
N ASP A 209 -5.33 11.94 -9.12
CA ASP A 209 -5.79 13.16 -9.81
C ASP A 209 -4.61 13.93 -10.40
N PRO A 210 -4.80 14.65 -11.53
CA PRO A 210 -3.77 15.53 -12.08
C PRO A 210 -3.29 16.57 -11.06
N GLU A 211 -4.21 17.12 -10.25
CA GLU A 211 -3.91 18.10 -9.20
C GLU A 211 -2.92 17.54 -8.16
N TRP A 212 -3.08 16.26 -7.79
CA TRP A 212 -2.17 15.57 -6.86
C TRP A 212 -0.73 15.49 -7.38
N ILE A 213 -0.57 15.34 -8.72
CA ILE A 213 0.73 15.33 -9.38
C ILE A 213 1.32 16.75 -9.40
N ASP A 214 0.52 17.74 -9.81
CA ASP A 214 0.95 19.13 -9.93
C ASP A 214 1.37 19.73 -8.58
N GLU A 215 0.64 19.44 -7.50
CA GLU A 215 1.02 19.85 -6.14
C GLU A 215 2.42 19.36 -5.75
N ARG A 216 2.76 18.11 -6.10
CA ARG A 216 4.05 17.50 -5.75
C ARG A 216 5.19 17.96 -6.63
N LEU A 217 4.91 18.22 -7.91
CA LEU A 217 5.88 18.82 -8.83
C LEU A 217 6.16 20.29 -8.48
N ASN A 218 5.16 21.04 -8.04
CA ASN A 218 5.30 22.46 -7.70
C ASN A 218 5.89 22.69 -6.30
N ALA A 219 5.62 21.80 -5.34
CA ALA A 219 6.22 21.87 -4.00
C ALA A 219 7.77 21.77 -4.01
N ALA A 220 8.35 21.39 -5.15
CA ALA A 220 9.78 21.35 -5.39
C ALA A 220 10.38 22.67 -5.87
N ARG A 221 9.56 23.62 -6.33
CA ARG A 221 10.02 24.90 -6.87
C ARG A 221 10.19 25.89 -5.70
N PRO A 222 11.39 26.42 -5.41
CA PRO A 222 11.55 27.42 -4.37
C PRO A 222 10.74 28.69 -4.71
N PRO A 223 10.20 29.41 -3.70
CA PRO A 223 9.27 30.54 -3.89
C PRO A 223 9.87 31.80 -4.55
N SER A 224 11.06 31.74 -5.15
CA SER A 224 11.79 32.89 -5.68
C SER A 224 11.91 32.95 -7.21
N GLN A 225 11.15 32.15 -7.96
CA GLN A 225 11.07 32.25 -9.42
C GLN A 225 9.64 32.60 -9.86
N GLU A 226 9.21 33.83 -9.56
CA GLU A 226 8.14 34.46 -10.35
C GLU A 226 8.70 34.83 -11.73
N PRO A 227 8.01 34.52 -12.83
CA PRO A 227 8.39 35.04 -14.13
C PRO A 227 8.18 36.56 -14.14
N ILE A 228 9.27 37.31 -14.32
CA ILE A 228 9.25 38.72 -14.71
C ILE A 228 8.73 38.84 -16.13
#